data_AF-A0AAW1BM87-F1
#
_entry.id   AF-A0AAW1BM87-F1
#
_cell.length_a   1.000
_cell.length_b   1.000
_cell.length_c   1.000
_cell.angle_alpha   90.00
_cell.angle_beta   90.00
_cell.angle_gamma   90.00
#
_symmetry.space_group_name_H-M   'P 1'
#
loop_
_entity.id
_entity.type
_entity.pdbx_description
1 polymer ?
#
loop_
_entity_poly.entity_id
_entity_poly.type
_entity_poly.pdbx_seq_one_letter_code
_entity_poly.pdbx_strand_id
1 'polypeptide(L)'
;MGRNLRAFNYLKENFSNAPSLDMSSPSLNMLVWLMIAQVQECVFEKVLLLGAQRDFLACLQLAQEASRVEEVYSLVHQTMDQPQVKDYVPFSWTSMVHVKAEHFKALSHYYAAVALCDCPVSSEVAFPEHEKAFLQFHVSTPEGPAPSLLLQDQEARRRLGKAHLKKAIIKHEEAIRIHSLCKILRKMDILQEVLSLAHKRSLSKYSEIDHEEDFFETAEAPDIRPKTHQRPEIKSPNFSKVKVTDIFHRLGPLSIFSAKNKWHPARTVHLVRGANGFGFTLRGDSPVLVAGIIAGGCAAEAGLKEGDYIVSINGQDCRWSKHADVVQLLKVAGEEGVKVGVVTLLPPEGQSAKLDKKPTATTSGAAAVLKSNKENSRKSPLPSKAAGGLLAWGRKSKRSKSCSSGTLPFALGDNAAGR
;
A
#
# COMPACT_ATOMS: atom_id res chain seq x y z
N MET A 1 2.11 7.19 7.02
CA MET A 1 2.86 5.91 7.04
C MET A 1 2.48 4.96 5.91
N GLY A 2 1.23 4.50 5.81
CA GLY A 2 0.83 3.53 4.78
C GLY A 2 1.02 3.97 3.31
N ARG A 3 1.12 5.27 3.00
CA ARG A 3 1.43 5.75 1.63
C ARG A 3 2.90 5.54 1.22
N ASN A 4 3.85 5.66 2.15
CA ASN A 4 5.28 5.51 1.87
C ASN A 4 5.65 4.03 1.67
N LEU A 5 5.08 3.14 2.50
CA LEU A 5 5.19 1.69 2.34
C LEU A 5 4.77 1.24 0.92
N ARG A 6 3.70 1.83 0.38
CA ARG A 6 3.20 1.54 -0.97
C ARG A 6 4.16 2.01 -2.06
N ALA A 7 4.76 3.19 -1.89
CA ALA A 7 5.70 3.73 -2.85
C ALA A 7 6.96 2.86 -2.95
N PHE A 8 7.57 2.48 -1.82
CA PHE A 8 8.75 1.63 -1.82
C PHE A 8 8.48 0.23 -2.37
N ASN A 9 7.35 -0.38 -2.02
CA ASN A 9 7.00 -1.69 -2.56
C ASN A 9 6.73 -1.63 -4.08
N TYR A 10 6.06 -0.59 -4.56
CA TYR A 10 5.86 -0.37 -5.99
C TYR A 10 7.18 -0.17 -6.73
N LEU A 11 8.12 0.60 -6.16
CA LEU A 11 9.46 0.78 -6.74
C LEU A 11 10.21 -0.54 -6.85
N LYS A 12 10.20 -1.35 -5.78
CA LYS A 12 10.84 -2.68 -5.74
C LYS A 12 10.27 -3.64 -6.80
N GLU A 13 8.96 -3.62 -7.00
CA GLU A 13 8.28 -4.54 -7.93
C GLU A 13 8.43 -4.14 -9.41
N ASN A 14 8.62 -2.86 -9.70
CA ASN A 14 8.55 -2.33 -11.08
C ASN A 14 9.89 -1.84 -11.65
N PHE A 15 10.92 -1.67 -10.81
CA PHE A 15 12.23 -1.20 -11.24
C PHE A 15 13.31 -2.26 -10.93
N SER A 16 13.57 -3.12 -11.91
CA SER A 16 14.54 -4.23 -11.79
C SER A 16 16.00 -3.76 -11.78
N ASN A 17 16.27 -2.63 -12.44
CA ASN A 17 17.60 -2.03 -12.52
C ASN A 17 17.65 -0.80 -11.63
N ALA A 18 18.25 -0.95 -10.45
CA ALA A 18 18.39 0.16 -9.52
C ALA A 18 19.40 1.19 -10.08
N PRO A 19 19.01 2.47 -10.23
CA PRO A 19 19.92 3.52 -10.70
C PRO A 19 20.99 3.87 -9.67
N SER A 20 20.79 3.47 -8.41
CA SER A 20 21.61 3.82 -7.25
C SER A 20 21.39 2.83 -6.10
N LEU A 21 22.31 2.81 -5.13
CA LEU A 21 22.34 1.80 -4.06
C LEU A 21 21.24 1.99 -3.00
N ASP A 22 20.76 3.21 -2.79
CA ASP A 22 19.58 3.54 -1.97
C ASP A 22 18.27 3.00 -2.56
N MET A 23 18.24 2.80 -3.88
CA MET A 23 17.12 2.22 -4.62
C MET A 23 17.30 0.73 -4.91
N SER A 24 18.36 0.12 -4.37
CA SER A 24 18.59 -1.32 -4.50
C SER A 24 17.50 -2.13 -3.78
N SER A 25 17.25 -3.36 -4.25
CA SER A 25 16.26 -4.25 -3.61
C SER A 25 16.48 -4.44 -2.10
N PRO A 26 17.71 -4.65 -1.59
CA PRO A 26 17.98 -4.71 -0.15
C PRO A 26 17.61 -3.42 0.60
N SER A 27 18.00 -2.26 0.09
CA SER A 27 17.70 -0.95 0.70
C SER A 27 16.20 -0.67 0.73
N LEU A 28 15.50 -0.92 -0.38
CA LEU A 28 14.04 -0.80 -0.45
C LEU A 28 13.35 -1.79 0.50
N ASN A 29 13.87 -3.01 0.64
CA ASN A 29 13.34 -4.00 1.57
C ASN A 29 13.49 -3.53 3.03
N MET A 30 14.65 -3.00 3.40
CA MET A 30 14.89 -2.40 4.72
C MET A 30 13.91 -1.25 5.00
N LEU A 31 13.71 -0.33 4.03
CA LEU A 31 12.76 0.78 4.18
C LEU A 31 11.31 0.31 4.28
N VAL A 32 10.94 -0.73 3.52
CA VAL A 32 9.62 -1.39 3.62
C VAL A 32 9.42 -1.94 5.03
N TRP A 33 10.38 -2.69 5.58
CA TRP A 33 10.30 -3.21 6.93
C TRP A 33 10.23 -2.10 7.97
N LEU A 34 11.00 -1.02 7.81
CA LEU A 34 10.96 0.13 8.73
C LEU A 34 9.57 0.77 8.74
N MET A 35 8.94 0.92 7.57
CA MET A 35 7.56 1.42 7.49
C MET A 35 6.55 0.45 8.12
N ILE A 36 6.73 -0.86 7.99
CA ILE A 36 5.86 -1.86 8.64
C ILE A 36 6.01 -1.76 10.17
N ALA A 37 7.23 -1.65 10.68
CA ALA A 37 7.50 -1.53 12.12
C ALA A 37 6.78 -0.32 12.73
N GLN A 38 6.88 0.83 12.08
CA GLN A 38 6.21 2.04 12.57
C GLN A 38 4.68 1.98 12.43
N VAL A 39 4.13 1.29 11.42
CA VAL A 39 2.68 1.03 11.39
C VAL A 39 2.27 0.13 12.54
N GLN A 40 3.07 -0.89 12.85
CA GLN A 40 2.80 -1.80 13.97
C GLN A 40 2.84 -1.07 15.31
N GLU A 41 3.75 -0.10 15.50
CA GLU A 41 3.76 0.81 16.65
C GLU A 41 2.44 1.57 16.78
N CYS A 42 1.91 2.14 15.70
CA CYS A 42 0.59 2.80 15.72
C CYS A 42 -0.56 1.82 16.03
N VAL A 43 -0.47 0.56 15.61
CA VAL A 43 -1.46 -0.48 15.96
C VAL A 43 -1.41 -0.75 17.45
N PHE A 44 -0.22 -0.92 18.03
CA PHE A 44 -0.04 -1.08 19.47
C PHE A 44 -0.59 0.12 20.25
N GLU A 45 -0.26 1.35 19.88
CA GLU A 45 -0.77 2.56 20.52
C GLU A 45 -2.30 2.63 20.48
N LYS A 46 -2.89 2.26 19.34
CA LYS A 46 -4.35 2.19 19.20
C LYS A 46 -4.97 1.16 20.15
N VAL A 47 -4.39 -0.03 20.27
CA VAL A 47 -4.87 -1.07 21.21
C VAL A 47 -4.72 -0.57 22.64
N LEU A 48 -3.60 0.08 22.98
CA LEU A 48 -3.36 0.68 24.30
C LEU A 48 -4.40 1.74 24.66
N LEU A 49 -4.77 2.62 23.73
CA LEU A 49 -5.75 3.68 23.96
C LEU A 49 -7.20 3.16 24.05
N LEU A 50 -7.54 2.11 23.29
CA LEU A 50 -8.89 1.53 23.27
C LEU A 50 -9.14 0.52 24.40
N GLY A 51 -8.08 0.00 25.03
CA GLY A 51 -8.14 -0.95 26.15
C GLY A 51 -8.61 -0.32 27.47
N ALA A 52 -9.85 0.15 27.52
CA ALA A 52 -10.42 0.86 28.67
C ALA A 52 -10.62 -0.03 29.92
N GLN A 53 -10.61 -1.36 29.78
CA GLN A 53 -10.56 -2.30 30.90
C GLN A 53 -9.26 -3.11 30.83
N ARG A 54 -8.48 -3.05 31.91
CA ARG A 54 -7.27 -3.87 32.08
C ARG A 54 -7.65 -5.25 32.59
N ASP A 55 -8.44 -5.97 31.80
CA ASP A 55 -8.69 -7.39 32.06
C ASP A 55 -7.51 -8.26 31.60
N PHE A 56 -7.55 -9.54 31.98
CA PHE A 56 -6.47 -10.48 31.72
C PHE A 56 -6.17 -10.61 30.22
N LEU A 57 -7.21 -10.79 29.40
CA LEU A 57 -7.08 -10.99 27.95
C LEU A 57 -6.59 -9.72 27.24
N ALA A 58 -7.05 -8.54 27.64
CA ALA A 58 -6.58 -7.26 27.10
C ALA A 58 -5.10 -7.04 27.43
N CYS A 59 -4.64 -7.40 28.63
CA CYS A 59 -3.24 -7.30 29.00
C CYS A 59 -2.36 -8.29 28.22
N LEU A 60 -2.81 -9.54 28.04
CA LEU A 60 -2.12 -10.50 27.17
C LEU A 60 -2.07 -10.01 25.72
N GLN A 61 -3.16 -9.43 25.21
CA GLN A 61 -3.19 -8.86 23.87
C GLN A 61 -2.20 -7.71 23.73
N LEU A 62 -2.14 -6.79 24.71
CA LEU A 62 -1.16 -5.69 24.71
C LEU A 62 0.28 -6.21 24.70
N ALA A 63 0.56 -7.23 25.50
CA ALA A 63 1.86 -7.88 25.52
C ALA A 63 2.23 -8.51 24.16
N GLN A 64 1.28 -9.18 23.50
CA GLN A 64 1.49 -9.77 22.19
C GLN A 64 1.66 -8.73 21.07
N GLU A 65 0.89 -7.63 21.10
CA GLU A 65 1.04 -6.54 20.14
C GLU A 65 2.38 -5.83 20.32
N ALA A 66 2.84 -5.61 21.56
CA ALA A 66 4.19 -5.09 21.84
C ALA A 66 5.29 -6.05 21.37
N SER A 67 5.15 -7.35 21.63
CA SER A 67 6.05 -8.39 21.13
C SER A 67 6.09 -8.40 19.59
N ARG A 68 4.96 -8.13 18.93
CA ARG A 68 4.91 -7.96 17.47
C ARG A 68 5.64 -6.71 16.98
N VAL A 69 5.57 -5.58 17.69
CA VAL A 69 6.34 -4.38 17.34
C VAL A 69 7.84 -4.66 17.44
N GLU A 70 8.27 -5.31 18.52
CA GLU A 70 9.66 -5.72 18.74
C GLU A 70 10.18 -6.62 17.62
N GLU A 71 9.47 -7.71 17.30
CA GLU A 71 9.90 -8.66 16.26
C GLU A 71 10.16 -7.96 14.92
N VAL A 72 9.27 -7.03 14.53
CA VAL A 72 9.42 -6.31 13.27
C VAL A 72 10.59 -5.33 13.35
N TYR A 73 10.82 -4.62 14.46
CA TYR A 73 12.00 -3.76 14.61
C TYR A 73 13.31 -4.56 14.65
N SER A 74 13.32 -5.74 15.28
CA SER A 74 14.45 -6.67 15.27
C SER A 74 14.78 -7.11 13.85
N LEU A 75 13.76 -7.40 13.03
CA LEU A 75 13.96 -7.69 11.61
C LEU A 75 14.49 -6.48 10.83
N VAL A 76 14.00 -5.26 11.11
CA VAL A 76 14.56 -4.03 10.51
C VAL A 76 16.04 -3.90 10.86
N HIS A 77 16.42 -4.08 12.13
CA HIS A 77 17.80 -4.02 12.58
C HIS A 77 18.68 -5.03 11.85
N GLN A 78 18.22 -6.27 11.70
CA GLN A 78 18.91 -7.31 10.91
C GLN A 78 19.08 -6.90 9.44
N THR A 79 18.05 -6.29 8.82
CA THR A 79 18.17 -5.80 7.43
C THR A 79 19.12 -4.61 7.29
N MET A 80 19.21 -3.75 8.32
CA MET A 80 20.16 -2.63 8.35
C MET A 80 21.61 -3.10 8.53
N ASP A 81 21.84 -4.23 9.19
CA ASP A 81 23.20 -4.78 9.40
C ASP A 81 23.72 -5.58 8.20
N GLN A 82 22.89 -5.82 7.17
CA GLN A 82 23.34 -6.48 5.95
C GLN A 82 24.44 -5.65 5.26
N PRO A 83 25.52 -6.27 4.73
CA PRO A 83 26.65 -5.54 4.15
C PRO A 83 26.27 -4.55 3.05
N GLN A 84 25.23 -4.86 2.26
CA GLN A 84 24.76 -4.02 1.16
C GLN A 84 24.01 -2.76 1.62
N VAL A 85 23.57 -2.72 2.88
CA VAL A 85 22.72 -1.67 3.47
C VAL A 85 23.46 -0.91 4.56
N LYS A 86 24.28 -1.60 5.35
CA LYS A 86 24.96 -1.10 6.56
C LYS A 86 25.76 0.18 6.34
N ASP A 87 26.48 0.28 5.23
CA ASP A 87 27.34 1.43 4.94
C ASP A 87 26.55 2.69 4.55
N TYR A 88 25.27 2.54 4.19
CA TYR A 88 24.39 3.63 3.76
C TYR A 88 23.49 4.15 4.88
N VAL A 89 23.15 3.30 5.85
CA VAL A 89 22.21 3.66 6.90
C VAL A 89 22.93 4.46 7.99
N PRO A 90 22.46 5.67 8.31
CA PRO A 90 23.05 6.43 9.41
C PRO A 90 23.02 5.64 10.72
N PHE A 91 24.14 5.63 11.45
CA PHE A 91 24.23 4.92 12.74
C PHE A 91 23.11 5.29 13.73
N SER A 92 22.61 6.53 13.67
CA SER A 92 21.47 6.98 14.48
C SER A 92 20.15 6.27 14.15
N TRP A 93 19.93 5.87 12.91
CA TRP A 93 18.74 5.11 12.51
C TRP A 93 18.82 3.70 13.05
N THR A 94 19.96 3.03 12.85
CA THR A 94 20.20 1.68 13.40
C THR A 94 20.07 1.68 14.91
N SER A 95 20.66 2.67 15.59
CA SER A 95 20.53 2.85 17.04
C SER A 95 19.07 3.07 17.47
N MET A 96 18.32 3.94 16.78
CA MET A 96 16.91 4.19 17.09
C MET A 96 16.06 2.92 16.95
N VAL A 97 16.25 2.18 15.86
CA VAL A 97 15.55 0.92 15.61
C VAL A 97 15.86 -0.10 16.72
N HIS A 98 17.12 -0.20 17.13
CA HIS A 98 17.53 -1.10 18.21
C HIS A 98 16.95 -0.68 19.57
N VAL A 99 17.01 0.62 19.91
CA VAL A 99 16.36 1.17 21.11
C VAL A 99 14.88 0.82 21.14
N LYS A 100 14.18 0.98 20.01
CA LYS A 100 12.76 0.62 19.91
C LYS A 100 12.53 -0.87 20.06
N ALA A 101 13.34 -1.73 19.44
CA ALA A 101 13.22 -3.18 19.61
C ALA A 101 13.30 -3.58 21.10
N GLU A 102 14.34 -3.12 21.80
CA GLU A 102 14.54 -3.43 23.22
C GLU A 102 13.44 -2.82 24.11
N HIS A 103 12.99 -1.59 23.81
CA HIS A 103 11.88 -0.96 24.52
C HIS A 103 10.55 -1.72 24.35
N PHE A 104 10.19 -2.12 23.13
CA PHE A 104 8.97 -2.89 22.90
C PHE A 104 9.08 -4.32 23.44
N LYS A 105 10.28 -4.92 23.46
CA LYS A 105 10.53 -6.16 24.22
C LYS A 105 10.18 -5.95 25.69
N ALA A 106 10.71 -4.91 26.30
CA ALA A 106 10.46 -4.60 27.70
C ALA A 106 8.96 -4.36 27.98
N LEU A 107 8.28 -3.59 27.14
CA LEU A 107 6.84 -3.37 27.25
C LEU A 107 6.04 -4.68 27.14
N SER A 108 6.42 -5.59 26.24
CA SER A 108 5.73 -6.88 26.11
C SER A 108 5.77 -7.67 27.43
N HIS A 109 6.94 -7.75 28.05
CA HIS A 109 7.12 -8.43 29.33
C HIS A 109 6.45 -7.66 30.48
N TYR A 110 6.47 -6.33 30.47
CA TYR A 110 5.77 -5.51 31.45
C TYR A 110 4.26 -5.80 31.44
N TYR A 111 3.61 -5.78 30.27
CA TYR A 111 2.17 -6.07 30.19
C TYR A 111 1.83 -7.53 30.50
N ALA A 112 2.73 -8.47 30.21
CA ALA A 112 2.58 -9.86 30.66
C ALA A 112 2.56 -9.97 32.19
N ALA A 113 3.45 -9.25 32.87
CA ALA A 113 3.47 -9.20 34.32
C ALA A 113 2.22 -8.54 34.90
N VAL A 114 1.73 -7.45 34.30
CA VAL A 114 0.46 -6.82 34.70
C VAL A 114 -0.71 -7.80 34.55
N ALA A 115 -0.76 -8.58 33.47
CA ALA A 115 -1.78 -9.62 33.30
C ALA A 115 -1.74 -10.65 34.43
N LEU A 116 -0.54 -11.09 34.82
CA LEU A 116 -0.37 -12.13 35.83
C LEU A 116 -0.63 -11.61 37.26
N CYS A 117 -0.12 -10.43 37.60
CA CYS A 117 -0.13 -9.90 38.96
C CYS A 117 -1.38 -9.08 39.31
N ASP A 118 -1.88 -8.27 38.37
CA ASP A 118 -2.92 -7.26 38.68
C ASP A 118 -4.34 -7.74 38.32
N CYS A 119 -4.45 -8.69 37.39
CA CYS A 119 -5.75 -9.23 37.02
C CYS A 119 -6.20 -10.28 38.03
N PRO A 120 -7.46 -10.26 38.47
CA PRO A 120 -7.98 -11.24 39.41
C PRO A 120 -7.92 -12.65 38.82
N VAL A 121 -7.87 -13.65 39.70
CA VAL A 121 -7.98 -15.06 39.30
C VAL A 121 -9.28 -15.25 38.52
N SER A 122 -9.18 -16.01 37.43
CA SER A 122 -10.27 -16.18 36.49
C SER A 122 -11.47 -16.87 37.14
N SER A 123 -12.68 -16.34 36.92
CA SER A 123 -13.91 -17.05 37.29
C SER A 123 -14.04 -18.37 36.53
N GLU A 124 -14.79 -19.33 37.07
CA GLU A 124 -15.02 -20.65 36.43
C GLU A 124 -15.56 -20.52 35.00
N VAL A 125 -16.35 -19.48 34.72
CA VAL A 125 -16.94 -19.23 33.40
C VAL A 125 -15.91 -18.73 32.38
N ALA A 126 -14.97 -17.86 32.81
CA ALA A 126 -13.96 -17.26 31.93
C ALA A 126 -12.65 -18.08 31.85
N PHE A 127 -12.45 -19.02 32.78
CA PHE A 127 -11.23 -19.81 32.90
C PHE A 127 -10.84 -20.56 31.60
N PRO A 128 -11.76 -21.22 30.87
CA PRO A 128 -11.39 -21.94 29.64
C PRO A 128 -10.81 -21.03 28.56
N GLU A 129 -11.30 -19.80 28.45
CA GLU A 129 -10.79 -18.83 27.48
C GLU A 129 -9.42 -18.28 27.90
N HIS A 130 -9.25 -17.98 29.19
CA HIS A 130 -7.98 -17.52 29.75
C HIS A 130 -6.87 -18.58 29.64
N GLU A 131 -7.18 -19.83 29.96
CA GLU A 131 -6.25 -20.95 29.83
C GLU A 131 -5.81 -21.15 28.38
N LYS A 132 -6.76 -21.16 27.44
CA LYS A 132 -6.46 -21.30 26.00
C LYS A 132 -5.60 -20.15 25.49
N ALA A 133 -5.89 -18.91 25.90
CA ALA A 133 -5.11 -17.74 25.51
C ALA A 133 -3.67 -17.85 26.05
N PHE A 134 -3.52 -18.26 27.31
CA PHE A 134 -2.24 -18.39 27.99
C PHE A 134 -1.38 -19.53 27.41
N LEU A 135 -1.97 -20.67 27.04
CA LEU A 135 -1.27 -21.77 26.36
C LEU A 135 -0.64 -21.34 25.02
N GLN A 136 -1.22 -20.34 24.35
CA GLN A 136 -0.72 -19.79 23.08
C GLN A 136 0.14 -18.53 23.28
N PHE A 137 0.31 -18.09 24.53
CA PHE A 137 0.91 -16.80 24.84
C PHE A 137 2.43 -16.85 24.82
N HIS A 138 3.05 -17.89 25.39
CA HIS A 138 4.51 -18.06 25.39
C HIS A 138 5.00 -18.90 24.22
N VAL A 139 6.25 -18.68 23.81
CA VAL A 139 6.95 -19.51 22.80
C VAL A 139 7.29 -20.89 23.36
N SER A 140 7.70 -20.92 24.63
CA SER A 140 8.04 -22.13 25.39
C SER A 140 7.20 -22.17 26.66
N THR A 141 6.83 -23.36 27.13
CA THR A 141 6.12 -23.52 28.39
C THR A 141 6.92 -22.94 29.55
N PRO A 142 6.32 -22.10 30.41
CA PRO A 142 6.97 -21.62 31.62
C PRO A 142 7.45 -22.75 32.52
N GLU A 143 8.59 -22.55 33.18
CA GLU A 143 9.04 -23.45 34.24
C GLU A 143 8.06 -23.40 35.42
N GLY A 144 7.65 -24.56 35.91
CA GLY A 144 6.75 -24.67 37.06
C GLY A 144 5.54 -25.59 36.81
N PRO A 145 4.43 -25.38 37.55
CA PRO A 145 3.25 -26.21 37.44
C PRO A 145 2.56 -26.08 36.07
N ALA A 146 1.67 -27.03 35.77
CA ALA A 146 0.88 -26.99 34.55
C ALA A 146 0.15 -25.63 34.40
N PRO A 147 -0.01 -25.10 33.17
CA PRO A 147 -0.59 -23.77 32.93
C PRO A 147 -1.95 -23.54 33.60
N SER A 148 -2.79 -24.56 33.69
CA SER A 148 -4.07 -24.53 34.39
C SER A 148 -3.90 -24.23 35.89
N LEU A 149 -3.04 -24.98 36.56
CA LEU A 149 -2.74 -24.81 37.98
C LEU A 149 -2.03 -23.47 38.22
N LEU A 150 -1.12 -23.08 37.33
CA LEU A 150 -0.43 -21.79 37.40
C LEU A 150 -1.42 -20.63 37.37
N LEU A 151 -2.43 -20.66 36.50
CA LEU A 151 -3.40 -19.57 36.39
C LEU A 151 -4.39 -19.48 37.57
N GLN A 152 -4.57 -20.56 38.32
CA GLN A 152 -5.42 -20.61 39.51
C GLN A 152 -4.67 -20.21 40.79
N ASP A 153 -3.36 -20.47 40.85
CA ASP A 153 -2.53 -20.13 41.99
C ASP A 153 -1.97 -18.69 41.90
N GLN A 154 -2.44 -17.82 42.80
CA GLN A 154 -2.01 -16.43 42.88
C GLN A 154 -0.49 -16.29 43.11
N GLU A 155 0.09 -17.20 43.88
CA GLU A 155 1.52 -17.21 44.19
C GLU A 155 2.34 -17.57 42.94
N ALA A 156 1.94 -18.63 42.22
CA ALA A 156 2.58 -19.02 40.96
C ALA A 156 2.48 -17.92 39.89
N ARG A 157 1.32 -17.25 39.77
CA ARG A 157 1.15 -16.08 38.88
C ARG A 157 2.10 -14.96 39.26
N ARG A 158 2.22 -14.63 40.55
CA ARG A 158 3.11 -13.57 41.04
C ARG A 158 4.57 -13.90 40.70
N ARG A 159 5.02 -15.12 40.93
CA ARG A 159 6.41 -15.54 40.62
C ARG A 159 6.71 -15.43 39.13
N LEU A 160 5.82 -15.90 38.26
CA LEU A 160 5.99 -15.75 36.81
C LEU A 160 5.93 -14.27 36.39
N GLY A 161 5.03 -13.48 36.98
CA GLY A 161 4.97 -12.03 36.77
C GLY A 161 6.27 -11.31 37.17
N LYS A 162 6.87 -11.72 38.30
CA LYS A 162 8.18 -11.23 38.77
C LYS A 162 9.30 -11.56 37.78
N ALA A 163 9.33 -12.77 37.23
CA ALA A 163 10.26 -13.15 36.16
C ALA A 163 10.09 -12.24 34.93
N HIS A 164 8.85 -11.97 34.51
CA HIS A 164 8.57 -11.07 33.39
C HIS A 164 9.01 -9.63 33.70
N LEU A 165 8.80 -9.10 34.91
CA LEU A 165 9.27 -7.76 35.29
C LEU A 165 10.80 -7.66 35.30
N LYS A 166 11.51 -8.68 35.82
CA LYS A 166 12.98 -8.73 35.75
C LYS A 166 13.47 -8.62 34.30
N LYS A 167 12.87 -9.39 33.40
CA LYS A 167 13.19 -9.32 31.95
C LYS A 167 12.82 -7.96 31.35
N ALA A 168 11.71 -7.34 31.76
CA ALA A 168 11.32 -6.00 31.32
C ALA A 168 12.31 -4.91 31.78
N ILE A 169 12.80 -4.99 33.02
CA ILE A 169 13.80 -4.05 33.57
C ILE A 169 15.10 -4.15 32.76
N ILE A 170 15.66 -5.35 32.63
CA ILE A 170 16.91 -5.59 31.88
C ILE A 170 16.81 -5.03 30.45
N LYS A 171 15.67 -5.26 29.78
CA LYS A 171 15.44 -4.78 28.41
C LYS A 171 15.29 -3.26 28.31
N HIS A 172 14.70 -2.61 29.31
CA HIS A 172 14.68 -1.14 29.37
C HIS A 172 16.05 -0.55 29.68
N GLU A 173 16.84 -1.17 30.58
CA GLU A 173 18.22 -0.76 30.85
C GLU A 173 19.07 -0.85 29.58
N GLU A 174 18.91 -1.91 28.79
CA GLU A 174 19.59 -2.06 27.51
C GLU A 174 19.16 -0.98 26.50
N ALA A 175 17.86 -0.68 26.40
CA ALA A 175 17.38 0.42 25.56
C ALA A 175 17.98 1.78 25.97
N ILE A 176 18.06 2.06 27.27
CA ILE A 176 18.69 3.27 27.82
C ILE A 176 20.19 3.29 27.52
N ARG A 177 20.87 2.15 27.65
CA ARG A 177 22.30 2.00 27.34
C ARG A 177 22.57 2.31 25.88
N ILE A 178 21.84 1.70 24.94
CA ILE A 178 21.98 1.94 23.50
C ILE A 178 21.70 3.41 23.16
N HIS A 179 20.64 3.99 23.74
CA HIS A 179 20.34 5.42 23.63
C HIS A 179 21.54 6.29 24.05
N SER A 180 22.18 5.97 25.19
CA SER A 180 23.30 6.75 25.75
C SER A 180 24.57 6.71 24.88
N LEU A 181 24.75 5.64 24.10
CA LEU A 181 25.89 5.47 23.20
C LEU A 181 25.77 6.31 21.91
N CYS A 182 24.56 6.69 21.51
CA CYS A 182 24.34 7.43 20.27
C CYS A 182 24.23 8.94 20.50
N LYS A 183 25.23 9.71 20.02
CA LYS A 183 25.29 11.18 20.21
C LYS A 183 24.07 11.93 19.69
N ILE A 184 23.42 11.44 18.63
CA ILE A 184 22.23 12.05 18.05
C ILE A 184 21.00 11.77 18.92
N LEU A 185 20.86 10.54 19.41
CA LEU A 185 19.71 10.16 20.25
C LEU A 185 19.71 10.89 21.59
N ARG A 186 20.89 11.12 22.19
CA ARG A 186 21.00 11.90 23.43
C ARG A 186 20.48 13.34 23.35
N LYS A 187 20.28 13.88 22.14
CA LYS A 187 19.69 15.22 21.94
C LYS A 187 18.17 15.17 21.85
N MET A 188 17.56 13.99 21.98
CA MET A 188 16.12 13.78 21.88
C MET A 188 15.54 13.59 23.27
N ASP A 189 15.29 14.69 23.98
CA ASP A 189 14.86 14.68 25.40
C ASP A 189 13.61 13.81 25.63
N ILE A 190 12.65 13.86 24.70
CA ILE A 190 11.42 13.06 24.75
C ILE A 190 11.71 11.56 24.76
N LEU A 191 12.71 11.10 23.99
CA LEU A 191 13.07 9.68 23.96
C LEU A 191 13.65 9.25 25.31
N GLN A 192 14.54 10.06 25.89
CA GLN A 192 15.09 9.78 27.22
C GLN A 192 13.99 9.75 28.29
N GLU A 193 13.05 10.70 28.26
CA GLU A 193 11.93 10.75 29.19
C GLU A 193 11.04 9.51 29.10
N VAL A 194 10.65 9.11 27.88
CA VAL A 194 9.83 7.91 27.65
C VAL A 194 10.53 6.65 28.17
N LEU A 195 11.81 6.45 27.84
CA LEU A 195 12.57 5.29 28.32
C LEU A 195 12.72 5.29 29.85
N SER A 196 13.01 6.44 30.45
CA SER A 196 13.17 6.57 31.90
C SER A 196 11.87 6.30 32.64
N LEU A 197 10.75 6.83 32.14
CA LEU A 197 9.43 6.61 32.71
C LEU A 197 9.01 5.14 32.62
N ALA A 198 9.21 4.51 31.46
CA ALA A 198 8.89 3.11 31.26
C ALA A 198 9.75 2.19 32.14
N HIS A 199 11.04 2.50 32.28
CA HIS A 199 11.95 1.80 33.19
C HIS A 199 11.52 1.95 34.66
N LYS A 200 11.26 3.17 35.11
CA LYS A 200 10.78 3.45 36.48
C LYS A 200 9.47 2.72 36.77
N ARG A 201 8.55 2.67 35.80
CA ARG A 201 7.28 1.94 35.93
C ARG A 201 7.51 0.44 36.15
N SER A 202 8.45 -0.18 35.44
CA SER A 202 8.81 -1.59 35.66
C SER A 202 9.46 -1.81 37.02
N LEU A 203 10.37 -0.91 37.45
CA LEU A 203 11.02 -0.98 38.77
C LEU A 203 10.04 -0.85 39.94
N SER A 204 9.18 0.16 39.89
CA SER A 204 8.13 0.34 40.91
C SER A 204 7.24 -0.89 41.00
N LYS A 205 6.84 -1.43 39.85
CA LYS A 205 5.99 -2.63 39.83
C LYS A 205 6.71 -3.87 40.36
N TYR A 206 8.00 -4.02 40.09
CA TYR A 206 8.80 -5.11 40.65
C TYR A 206 8.87 -5.02 42.17
N SER A 207 9.18 -3.83 42.69
CA SER A 207 9.25 -3.57 44.13
C SER A 207 7.91 -3.78 44.86
N GLU A 208 6.78 -3.56 44.18
CA GLU A 208 5.44 -3.82 44.76
C GLU A 208 5.15 -5.31 45.00
N ILE A 209 5.75 -6.20 44.21
CA ILE A 209 5.47 -7.64 44.24
C ILE A 209 6.62 -8.49 44.79
N ASP A 210 7.74 -7.84 45.10
CA ASP A 210 8.93 -8.45 45.68
C ASP A 210 8.73 -8.60 47.19
N HIS A 211 8.81 -9.84 47.71
CA HIS A 211 8.65 -10.11 49.13
C HIS A 211 9.95 -10.61 49.75
N GLU A 212 10.14 -10.33 51.04
CA GLU A 212 11.34 -10.75 51.81
C GLU A 212 11.53 -12.28 51.86
N GLU A 213 10.45 -13.04 51.64
CA GLU A 213 10.46 -14.51 51.60
C GLU A 213 10.88 -15.10 50.24
N ASP A 214 11.12 -14.26 49.22
CA ASP A 214 11.61 -14.70 47.91
C ASP A 214 13.13 -14.98 47.96
N PHE A 215 13.55 -15.94 48.80
CA PHE A 215 14.96 -16.34 48.98
C PHE A 215 15.56 -17.09 47.78
N PHE A 216 14.72 -17.54 46.83
CA PHE A 216 15.15 -18.29 45.65
C PHE A 216 15.34 -17.38 44.44
N GLU A 217 16.30 -17.74 43.59
CA GLU A 217 16.53 -17.04 42.33
C GLU A 217 15.26 -17.06 41.46
N THR A 218 14.81 -15.88 41.04
CA THR A 218 13.66 -15.76 40.14
C THR A 218 14.02 -16.37 38.78
N ALA A 219 13.26 -17.39 38.37
CA ALA A 219 13.41 -18.08 37.09
C ALA A 219 13.35 -17.13 35.89
N GLU A 220 13.92 -17.55 34.75
CA GLU A 220 13.90 -16.74 33.53
C GLU A 220 12.52 -16.74 32.89
N ALA A 221 12.01 -15.56 32.51
CA ALA A 221 10.73 -15.45 31.83
C ALA A 221 10.78 -15.95 30.38
N PRO A 222 9.87 -16.87 29.99
CA PRO A 222 9.76 -17.30 28.60
C PRO A 222 9.43 -16.15 27.67
N ASP A 223 9.85 -16.27 26.41
CA ASP A 223 9.51 -15.28 25.39
C ASP A 223 8.02 -15.30 25.04
N ILE A 224 7.48 -14.11 24.81
CA ILE A 224 6.08 -13.90 24.45
C ILE A 224 5.94 -14.06 22.94
N ARG A 225 4.99 -14.90 22.52
CA ARG A 225 4.70 -15.17 21.11
C ARG A 225 4.11 -13.91 20.44
N PRO A 226 4.75 -13.37 19.39
CA PRO A 226 4.22 -12.22 18.65
C PRO A 226 2.86 -12.53 18.03
N LYS A 227 1.88 -11.66 18.24
CA LYS A 227 0.57 -11.77 17.59
C LYS A 227 -0.02 -10.38 17.37
N THR A 228 -0.63 -10.19 16.20
CA THR A 228 -1.38 -8.97 15.91
C THR A 228 -2.74 -9.27 15.30
N HIS A 229 -3.75 -8.52 15.73
CA HIS A 229 -5.12 -8.64 15.22
C HIS A 229 -5.41 -7.68 14.05
N GLN A 230 -4.54 -6.69 13.81
CA GLN A 230 -4.69 -5.72 12.73
C GLN A 230 -3.44 -5.72 11.85
N ARG A 231 -3.41 -6.64 10.88
CA ARG A 231 -2.32 -6.68 9.89
C ARG A 231 -2.38 -5.43 8.99
N PRO A 232 -1.26 -4.72 8.78
CA PRO A 232 -1.23 -3.57 7.89
C PRO A 232 -1.65 -3.93 6.45
N GLU A 233 -2.73 -3.34 5.94
CA GLU A 233 -3.14 -3.52 4.54
C GLU A 233 -2.25 -2.70 3.59
N ILE A 234 -1.47 -3.39 2.75
CA ILE A 234 -0.67 -2.78 1.68
C ILE A 234 -1.52 -2.75 0.40
N LYS A 235 -2.08 -1.57 0.06
CA LYS A 235 -2.83 -1.36 -1.19
C LYS A 235 -1.97 -0.61 -2.20
N SER A 236 -1.68 -1.20 -3.37
CA SER A 236 -0.85 -0.57 -4.40
C SER A 236 -1.36 0.82 -4.83
N PRO A 237 -0.47 1.75 -5.23
CA PRO A 237 -0.89 3.05 -5.71
C PRO A 237 -1.78 2.88 -6.95
N ASN A 238 -2.98 3.46 -6.90
CA ASN A 238 -3.91 3.48 -8.04
C ASN A 238 -3.73 4.79 -8.79
N PHE A 239 -2.95 4.73 -9.87
CA PHE A 239 -2.68 5.90 -10.73
C PHE A 239 -3.88 6.29 -11.59
N SER A 240 -4.88 5.41 -11.78
CA SER A 240 -6.12 5.71 -12.53
C SER A 240 -6.97 6.80 -11.88
N LYS A 241 -6.73 7.11 -10.60
CA LYS A 241 -7.40 8.22 -9.90
C LYS A 241 -6.87 9.60 -10.30
N VAL A 242 -5.66 9.67 -10.87
CA VAL A 242 -5.07 10.92 -11.34
C VAL A 242 -5.30 10.99 -12.85
N LYS A 243 -6.24 11.85 -13.27
CA LYS A 243 -6.45 12.12 -14.69
C LYS A 243 -5.26 12.92 -15.21
N VAL A 244 -4.33 12.25 -15.90
CA VAL A 244 -3.23 12.89 -16.62
C VAL A 244 -3.59 12.93 -18.09
N THR A 245 -3.52 14.11 -18.71
CA THR A 245 -3.55 14.21 -20.17
C THR A 245 -2.22 13.71 -20.70
N ASP A 246 -2.25 12.70 -21.56
CA ASP A 246 -1.04 12.22 -22.24
C ASP A 246 -0.42 13.39 -23.05
N ILE A 247 0.81 13.77 -22.71
CA ILE A 247 1.54 14.84 -23.40
C ILE A 247 1.83 14.48 -24.87
N PHE A 248 1.80 13.19 -25.21
CA PHE A 248 1.96 12.67 -26.56
C PHE A 248 0.63 12.33 -27.24
N HIS A 249 -0.52 12.76 -26.70
CA HIS A 249 -1.82 12.53 -27.35
C HIS A 249 -1.87 13.03 -28.81
N ARG A 250 -1.03 14.03 -29.16
CA ARG A 250 -0.86 14.54 -30.54
C ARG A 250 -0.19 13.57 -31.50
N LEU A 251 0.50 12.55 -30.99
CA LEU A 251 1.05 11.44 -31.79
C LEU A 251 0.01 10.37 -32.08
N GLY A 252 -1.14 10.41 -31.40
CA GLY A 252 -2.23 9.47 -31.56
C GLY A 252 -2.21 8.31 -30.57
N PRO A 253 -3.24 7.46 -30.60
CA PRO A 253 -3.32 6.29 -29.76
C PRO A 253 -2.23 5.28 -30.15
N LEU A 254 -1.47 4.81 -29.14
CA LEU A 254 -0.38 3.83 -29.31
C LEU A 254 -0.82 2.51 -29.95
N SER A 255 -2.09 2.14 -29.82
CA SER A 255 -2.64 0.95 -30.49
C SER A 255 -2.63 1.05 -32.01
N ILE A 256 -2.59 2.28 -32.54
CA ILE A 256 -2.63 2.56 -33.97
C ILE A 256 -1.28 3.09 -34.41
N PHE A 257 -0.78 4.17 -33.83
CA PHE A 257 0.48 4.81 -34.24
C PHE A 257 1.63 4.42 -33.31
N SER A 258 2.08 3.18 -33.45
CA SER A 258 3.26 2.64 -32.78
C SER A 258 4.39 2.41 -33.77
N ALA A 259 5.64 2.57 -33.34
CA ALA A 259 6.82 2.21 -34.14
C ALA A 259 6.87 0.70 -34.49
N LYS A 260 6.10 -0.13 -33.79
CA LYS A 260 5.95 -1.56 -34.11
C LYS A 260 5.09 -1.80 -35.36
N ASN A 261 4.27 -0.83 -35.74
CA ASN A 261 3.32 -0.97 -36.83
C ASN A 261 4.00 -0.58 -38.15
N LYS A 262 3.94 -1.48 -39.14
CA LYS A 262 4.36 -1.19 -40.51
C LYS A 262 3.18 -0.57 -41.26
N TRP A 263 3.44 0.44 -42.08
CA TRP A 263 2.41 1.16 -42.82
C TRP A 263 2.70 1.12 -44.31
N HIS A 264 1.65 1.05 -45.12
CA HIS A 264 1.79 1.36 -46.53
C HIS A 264 2.13 2.85 -46.72
N PRO A 265 2.82 3.21 -47.82
CA PRO A 265 3.00 4.61 -48.19
C PRO A 265 1.67 5.35 -48.20
N ALA A 266 1.68 6.60 -47.70
CA ALA A 266 0.49 7.45 -47.72
C ALA A 266 -0.01 7.63 -49.16
N ARG A 267 -1.32 7.47 -49.35
CA ARG A 267 -1.98 7.60 -50.65
C ARG A 267 -2.95 8.78 -50.60
N THR A 268 -3.11 9.47 -51.72
CA THR A 268 -4.19 10.44 -51.87
C THR A 268 -5.14 9.93 -52.93
N VAL A 269 -6.41 9.80 -52.59
CA VAL A 269 -7.47 9.40 -53.52
C VAL A 269 -8.36 10.61 -53.80
N HIS A 270 -8.87 10.69 -55.03
CA HIS A 270 -9.79 11.73 -55.43
C HIS A 270 -11.19 11.14 -55.61
N LEU A 271 -12.13 11.60 -54.79
CA LEU A 271 -13.49 11.08 -54.74
C LEU A 271 -14.45 12.09 -55.35
N VAL A 272 -15.15 11.69 -56.40
CA VAL A 272 -16.27 12.47 -56.98
C VAL A 272 -17.57 11.87 -56.47
N ARG A 273 -18.54 12.74 -56.14
CA ARG A 273 -19.80 12.31 -55.55
C ARG A 273 -20.73 11.72 -56.61
N GLY A 274 -21.03 10.43 -56.51
CA GLY A 274 -22.00 9.76 -57.37
C GLY A 274 -23.45 9.89 -56.87
N ALA A 275 -24.40 9.29 -57.60
CA ALA A 275 -25.83 9.32 -57.29
C ALA A 275 -26.16 8.82 -55.86
N ASN A 276 -25.39 7.86 -55.35
CA ASN A 276 -25.53 7.28 -54.01
C ASN A 276 -24.45 7.76 -53.02
N GLY A 277 -23.84 8.93 -53.28
CA GLY A 277 -22.73 9.46 -52.49
C GLY A 277 -21.38 8.89 -52.94
N PHE A 278 -20.42 8.79 -52.01
CA PHE A 278 -19.06 8.33 -52.33
C PHE A 278 -18.87 6.81 -52.29
N GLY A 279 -19.83 6.05 -51.75
CA GLY A 279 -19.79 4.58 -51.78
C GLY A 279 -18.85 3.91 -50.75
N PHE A 280 -18.66 4.50 -49.57
CA PHE A 280 -17.92 3.90 -48.46
C PHE A 280 -18.55 4.25 -47.10
N THR A 281 -18.16 3.54 -46.04
CA THR A 281 -18.60 3.79 -44.66
C THR A 281 -17.41 4.05 -43.75
N LEU A 282 -17.63 4.85 -42.70
CA LEU A 282 -16.61 5.25 -41.73
C LEU A 282 -16.92 4.71 -40.33
N ARG A 283 -15.88 4.38 -39.56
CA ARG A 283 -15.96 3.99 -38.15
C ARG A 283 -14.79 4.57 -37.35
N GLY A 284 -14.95 4.59 -36.03
CA GLY A 284 -13.91 5.06 -35.10
C GLY A 284 -13.82 6.59 -35.02
N ASP A 285 -13.11 7.05 -33.99
CA ASP A 285 -12.83 8.45 -33.69
C ASP A 285 -11.32 8.59 -33.43
N SER A 286 -10.68 9.60 -34.04
CA SER A 286 -9.29 10.00 -33.75
C SER A 286 -8.28 8.83 -33.70
N PRO A 287 -8.09 8.06 -34.78
CA PRO A 287 -8.43 8.37 -36.17
C PRO A 287 -9.71 7.72 -36.69
N VAL A 288 -10.26 8.30 -37.75
CA VAL A 288 -11.40 7.75 -38.48
C VAL A 288 -10.91 6.74 -39.53
N LEU A 289 -11.57 5.59 -39.59
CA LEU A 289 -11.21 4.43 -40.40
C LEU A 289 -12.31 4.13 -41.43
N VAL A 290 -11.92 3.74 -42.64
CA VAL A 290 -12.83 3.20 -43.66
C VAL A 290 -13.25 1.78 -43.26
N ALA A 291 -14.52 1.64 -42.93
CA ALA A 291 -15.12 0.43 -42.40
C ALA A 291 -15.59 -0.54 -43.49
N GLY A 292 -15.89 -0.03 -44.69
CA GLY A 292 -16.38 -0.81 -45.80
C GLY A 292 -16.50 0.03 -47.06
N ILE A 293 -16.43 -0.63 -48.20
CA ILE A 293 -16.47 -0.01 -49.53
C ILE A 293 -17.48 -0.75 -50.39
N ILE A 294 -18.31 0.00 -51.12
CA ILE A 294 -19.27 -0.56 -52.07
C ILE A 294 -18.50 -0.97 -53.34
N ALA A 295 -18.58 -2.26 -53.69
CA ALA A 295 -17.95 -2.80 -54.89
C ALA A 295 -18.48 -2.08 -56.16
N GLY A 296 -17.57 -1.64 -57.03
CA GLY A 296 -17.90 -0.86 -58.23
C GLY A 296 -18.44 0.55 -57.95
N GLY A 297 -18.35 1.05 -56.71
CA GLY A 297 -18.71 2.42 -56.37
C GLY A 297 -17.54 3.40 -56.54
N CYS A 298 -17.83 4.70 -56.49
CA CYS A 298 -16.85 5.78 -56.71
C CYS A 298 -15.60 5.65 -55.84
N ALA A 299 -15.73 5.29 -54.56
CA ALA A 299 -14.58 5.08 -53.67
C ALA A 299 -13.72 3.86 -54.05
N ALA A 300 -14.32 2.79 -54.55
CA ALA A 300 -13.57 1.62 -55.01
C ALA A 300 -12.76 1.95 -56.27
N GLU A 301 -13.39 2.65 -57.22
CA GLU A 301 -12.74 3.09 -58.48
C GLU A 301 -11.62 4.10 -58.22
N ALA A 302 -11.79 4.98 -57.23
CA ALA A 302 -10.75 5.91 -56.79
C ALA A 302 -9.61 5.25 -55.98
N GLY A 303 -9.69 3.94 -55.72
CA GLY A 303 -8.64 3.17 -55.05
C GLY A 303 -8.62 3.26 -53.53
N LEU A 304 -9.71 3.72 -52.89
CA LEU A 304 -9.89 3.62 -51.45
C LEU A 304 -10.04 2.15 -51.04
N LYS A 305 -9.53 1.76 -49.86
CA LYS A 305 -9.60 0.37 -49.37
C LYS A 305 -10.20 0.30 -47.98
N GLU A 306 -10.89 -0.81 -47.67
CA GLU A 306 -11.28 -1.11 -46.29
C GLU A 306 -10.02 -1.22 -45.43
N GLY A 307 -10.05 -0.63 -44.23
CA GLY A 307 -8.87 -0.56 -43.36
C GLY A 307 -8.00 0.68 -43.56
N ASP A 308 -8.35 1.57 -44.51
CA ASP A 308 -7.68 2.85 -44.69
C ASP A 308 -8.05 3.84 -43.57
N TYR A 309 -7.04 4.41 -42.91
CA TYR A 309 -7.22 5.52 -41.98
C TYR A 309 -7.18 6.85 -42.72
N ILE A 310 -8.17 7.71 -42.47
CA ILE A 310 -8.20 9.06 -43.03
C ILE A 310 -7.20 9.93 -42.27
N VAL A 311 -6.25 10.50 -43.01
CA VAL A 311 -5.24 11.40 -42.47
C VAL A 311 -5.44 12.85 -42.92
N SER A 312 -6.06 13.09 -44.07
CA SER A 312 -6.39 14.44 -44.52
C SER A 312 -7.57 14.48 -45.47
N ILE A 313 -8.27 15.63 -45.50
CA ILE A 313 -9.34 15.94 -46.45
C ILE A 313 -9.05 17.31 -47.05
N ASN A 314 -8.95 17.41 -48.37
CA ASN A 314 -8.61 18.63 -49.11
C ASN A 314 -7.38 19.37 -48.56
N GLY A 315 -6.37 18.61 -48.10
CA GLY A 315 -5.15 19.15 -47.50
C GLY A 315 -5.27 19.51 -46.02
N GLN A 316 -6.47 19.51 -45.43
CA GLN A 316 -6.66 19.71 -43.99
C GLN A 316 -6.35 18.41 -43.22
N ASP A 317 -5.47 18.51 -42.21
CA ASP A 317 -5.11 17.39 -41.35
C ASP A 317 -6.32 16.91 -40.52
N CYS A 318 -6.64 15.63 -40.67
CA CYS A 318 -7.81 15.00 -40.07
C CYS A 318 -7.44 13.83 -39.14
N ARG A 319 -6.14 13.56 -38.91
CA ARG A 319 -5.66 12.37 -38.16
C ARG A 319 -6.34 12.19 -36.80
N TRP A 320 -6.58 13.29 -36.09
CA TRP A 320 -7.20 13.27 -34.75
C TRP A 320 -8.60 13.87 -34.70
N SER A 321 -9.20 14.15 -35.86
CA SER A 321 -10.56 14.66 -35.92
C SER A 321 -11.58 13.60 -35.50
N LYS A 322 -12.69 14.04 -34.91
CA LYS A 322 -13.78 13.13 -34.58
C LYS A 322 -14.51 12.73 -35.85
N HIS A 323 -15.22 11.62 -35.80
CA HIS A 323 -16.04 11.11 -36.89
C HIS A 323 -16.96 12.18 -37.48
N ALA A 324 -17.64 12.96 -36.63
CA ALA A 324 -18.55 14.01 -37.06
C ALA A 324 -17.85 15.10 -37.89
N ASP A 325 -16.64 15.50 -37.49
CA ASP A 325 -15.87 16.56 -38.17
C ASP A 325 -15.39 16.08 -39.55
N VAL A 326 -14.90 14.83 -39.62
CA VAL A 326 -14.49 14.20 -40.88
C VAL A 326 -15.67 14.08 -41.84
N VAL A 327 -16.85 13.65 -41.35
CA VAL A 327 -18.07 13.59 -42.15
C VAL A 327 -18.50 14.97 -42.63
N GLN A 328 -18.36 16.02 -41.80
CA GLN A 328 -18.67 17.38 -42.20
C GLN A 328 -17.75 17.86 -43.32
N LEU A 329 -16.44 17.63 -43.22
CA LEU A 329 -15.47 17.98 -44.25
C LEU A 329 -15.76 17.28 -45.59
N LEU A 330 -16.16 16.01 -45.55
CA LEU A 330 -16.56 15.26 -46.75
C LEU A 330 -17.86 15.79 -47.38
N LYS A 331 -18.79 16.33 -46.57
CA LYS A 331 -20.06 16.89 -47.06
C LYS A 331 -19.93 18.24 -47.74
N VAL A 332 -18.93 19.03 -47.36
CA VAL A 332 -18.66 20.37 -47.91
C VAL A 332 -18.05 20.29 -49.32
N ALA A 333 -17.64 19.10 -49.78
CA ALA A 333 -17.15 18.88 -51.13
C ALA A 333 -18.22 19.20 -52.20
N GLY A 334 -17.89 20.14 -53.09
CA GLY A 334 -18.71 20.53 -54.24
C GLY A 334 -18.57 19.57 -55.43
N GLU A 335 -18.97 20.02 -56.62
CA GLU A 335 -18.95 19.20 -57.85
C GLU A 335 -17.54 18.75 -58.26
N GLU A 336 -16.50 19.48 -57.86
CA GLU A 336 -15.09 19.15 -58.12
C GLU A 336 -14.58 17.95 -57.31
N GLY A 337 -15.39 17.38 -56.41
CA GLY A 337 -15.01 16.22 -55.58
C GLY A 337 -14.10 16.58 -54.39
N VAL A 338 -13.55 15.56 -53.75
CA VAL A 338 -12.75 15.67 -52.51
C VAL A 338 -11.46 14.86 -52.60
N LYS A 339 -10.34 15.47 -52.24
CA LYS A 339 -9.05 14.78 -52.11
C LYS A 339 -8.92 14.23 -50.70
N VAL A 340 -8.82 12.91 -50.55
CA VAL A 340 -8.69 12.25 -49.25
C VAL A 340 -7.31 11.61 -49.16
N GLY A 341 -6.52 12.06 -48.19
CA GLY A 341 -5.27 11.40 -47.82
C GLY A 341 -5.56 10.24 -46.88
N VAL A 342 -4.99 9.07 -47.18
CA VAL A 342 -5.17 7.83 -46.40
C VAL A 342 -3.87 7.09 -46.16
N VAL A 343 -3.82 6.35 -45.06
CA VAL A 343 -2.75 5.37 -44.75
C VAL A 343 -3.37 4.03 -44.39
N THR A 344 -2.74 2.94 -44.83
CA THR A 344 -3.20 1.58 -44.52
C THR A 344 -2.19 0.90 -43.62
N LEU A 345 -2.66 0.36 -42.49
CA LEU A 345 -1.82 -0.45 -41.61
C LEU A 345 -1.52 -1.79 -42.28
N LEU A 346 -0.25 -2.18 -42.38
CA LEU A 346 0.12 -3.52 -42.84
C LEU A 346 -0.23 -4.52 -41.73
N PRO A 347 -0.86 -5.66 -42.06
CA PRO A 347 -1.01 -6.75 -41.12
C PRO A 347 0.39 -7.17 -40.61
N PRO A 348 0.54 -7.51 -39.33
CA PRO A 348 1.75 -8.17 -38.88
C PRO A 348 1.95 -9.44 -39.70
N GLU A 349 3.17 -9.63 -40.22
CA GLU A 349 3.53 -10.80 -41.04
C GLU A 349 3.08 -12.09 -40.33
N GLY A 350 2.09 -12.79 -40.90
CA GLY A 350 1.54 -14.03 -40.33
C GLY A 350 0.02 -14.23 -40.39
N GLN A 351 -0.80 -13.28 -40.87
CA GLN A 351 -2.24 -13.49 -41.07
C GLN A 351 -2.66 -13.08 -42.48
N SER A 352 -2.65 -14.05 -43.40
CA SER A 352 -3.34 -13.92 -44.69
C SER A 352 -4.86 -13.94 -44.47
N ALA A 353 -5.56 -13.08 -45.19
CA ALA A 353 -7.01 -12.98 -45.20
C ALA A 353 -7.64 -14.34 -45.57
N LYS A 354 -8.34 -14.98 -44.62
CA LYS A 354 -9.30 -16.02 -44.96
C LYS A 354 -10.61 -15.34 -45.35
N LEU A 355 -10.88 -15.35 -46.66
CA LEU A 355 -12.19 -15.13 -47.23
C LEU A 355 -13.15 -16.20 -46.68
N ASP A 356 -14.22 -15.80 -46.01
CA ASP A 356 -15.28 -16.69 -45.58
C ASP A 356 -15.98 -17.36 -46.79
N LYS A 357 -15.78 -18.66 -46.94
CA LYS A 357 -16.77 -19.56 -47.56
C LYS A 357 -17.07 -20.67 -46.54
N LYS A 358 -18.28 -20.67 -46.00
CA LYS A 358 -18.83 -21.80 -45.23
C LYS A 358 -19.10 -22.96 -46.19
N PRO A 359 -18.81 -24.22 -45.81
CA PRO A 359 -19.92 -25.07 -45.35
C PRO A 359 -19.58 -26.04 -44.19
N THR A 360 -20.64 -26.75 -43.82
CA THR A 360 -21.04 -27.63 -42.71
C THR A 360 -20.23 -28.90 -42.36
N ALA A 361 -20.32 -29.29 -41.06
CA ALA A 361 -20.28 -30.65 -40.44
C ALA A 361 -18.99 -31.50 -40.62
N THR A 362 -18.44 -32.30 -39.68
CA THR A 362 -18.92 -33.01 -38.47
C THR A 362 -17.70 -33.54 -37.67
N THR A 363 -17.92 -33.80 -36.37
CA THR A 363 -17.27 -34.81 -35.48
C THR A 363 -15.79 -34.73 -35.03
N SER A 364 -15.68 -34.64 -33.69
CA SER A 364 -14.80 -35.35 -32.73
C SER A 364 -13.29 -35.08 -32.65
N GLY A 365 -12.86 -34.64 -31.45
CA GLY A 365 -11.78 -35.34 -30.72
C GLY A 365 -10.57 -34.52 -30.26
N ALA A 366 -10.50 -34.28 -28.94
CA ALA A 366 -9.30 -34.14 -28.09
C ALA A 366 -8.42 -32.86 -28.10
N ALA A 367 -8.62 -32.08 -27.02
CA ALA A 367 -7.64 -31.52 -26.08
C ALA A 367 -6.26 -30.98 -26.57
N ALA A 368 -6.04 -29.67 -26.35
CA ALA A 368 -4.89 -29.18 -25.58
C ALA A 368 -5.07 -27.70 -25.19
N VAL A 369 -4.74 -27.42 -23.93
CA VAL A 369 -4.89 -26.15 -23.20
C VAL A 369 -3.72 -25.22 -23.51
N LEU A 370 -3.99 -23.99 -23.96
CA LEU A 370 -3.10 -22.84 -23.75
C LEU A 370 -3.92 -21.59 -23.41
N LYS A 371 -3.81 -21.18 -22.15
CA LYS A 371 -4.36 -19.95 -21.55
C LYS A 371 -3.66 -18.74 -22.17
N SER A 372 -4.41 -17.85 -22.83
CA SER A 372 -3.97 -16.49 -23.17
C SER A 372 -4.72 -15.48 -22.32
N ASN A 373 -3.95 -14.52 -21.80
CA ASN A 373 -4.36 -13.49 -20.85
C ASN A 373 -5.46 -12.59 -21.44
N LYS A 374 -6.63 -12.63 -20.80
CA LYS A 374 -7.75 -11.72 -21.02
C LYS A 374 -7.56 -10.51 -20.12
N GLU A 375 -7.06 -9.40 -20.67
CA GLU A 375 -7.11 -8.11 -19.97
C GLU A 375 -8.32 -7.29 -20.42
N ASN A 376 -9.00 -6.77 -19.39
CA ASN A 376 -10.35 -6.25 -19.41
C ASN A 376 -10.50 -4.96 -20.23
N SER A 377 -11.38 -5.01 -21.24
CA SER A 377 -12.13 -3.82 -21.64
C SER A 377 -13.20 -3.53 -20.59
N ARG A 378 -13.10 -2.41 -19.87
CA ARG A 378 -14.23 -1.83 -19.15
C ARG A 378 -14.57 -0.45 -19.70
N LYS A 379 -15.78 -0.41 -20.27
CA LYS A 379 -16.61 0.75 -20.54
C LYS A 379 -16.69 1.66 -19.30
N SER A 380 -16.79 2.96 -19.51
CA SER A 380 -17.44 3.85 -18.54
C SER A 380 -18.41 4.82 -19.23
N PRO A 381 -19.51 5.21 -18.56
CA PRO A 381 -20.62 5.95 -19.16
C PRO A 381 -20.46 7.47 -19.01
N LEU A 382 -21.15 8.19 -19.88
CA LEU A 382 -21.31 9.65 -19.89
C LEU A 382 -22.07 10.19 -18.65
N PRO A 383 -21.86 11.48 -18.32
CA PRO A 383 -23.01 12.33 -18.05
C PRO A 383 -23.01 13.61 -18.91
N SER A 384 -24.20 14.15 -19.10
CA SER A 384 -24.53 15.27 -19.98
C SER A 384 -24.95 16.51 -19.19
N LYS A 385 -24.63 17.70 -19.77
CA LYS A 385 -25.30 19.04 -19.67
C LYS A 385 -25.59 19.64 -18.27
N ALA A 386 -25.68 20.95 -18.03
CA ALA A 386 -25.29 22.22 -18.69
C ALA A 386 -25.64 23.36 -17.70
N ALA A 387 -25.12 24.56 -17.97
CA ALA A 387 -25.64 25.90 -17.64
C ALA A 387 -25.30 26.57 -16.29
N GLY A 388 -24.67 27.75 -16.42
CA GLY A 388 -25.13 28.98 -15.74
C GLY A 388 -24.15 29.69 -14.79
N GLY A 389 -23.76 30.93 -15.12
CA GLY A 389 -23.55 32.00 -14.12
C GLY A 389 -22.16 32.64 -14.04
N LEU A 390 -22.13 33.95 -14.26
CA LEU A 390 -20.98 34.87 -14.35
C LEU A 390 -20.40 35.32 -12.98
N LEU A 391 -19.07 35.58 -13.00
CA LEU A 391 -18.27 36.65 -12.36
C LEU A 391 -18.49 37.04 -10.87
N ALA A 392 -17.41 36.99 -10.06
CA ALA A 392 -16.71 38.18 -9.52
C ALA A 392 -15.51 37.82 -8.61
N TRP A 393 -14.39 38.51 -8.84
CA TRP A 393 -13.16 38.50 -8.06
C TRP A 393 -13.19 39.66 -7.03
N GLY A 394 -12.68 39.46 -5.81
CA GLY A 394 -12.47 40.57 -4.86
C GLY A 394 -11.69 40.17 -3.61
N ARG A 395 -10.50 40.75 -3.46
CA ARG A 395 -9.47 40.54 -2.41
C ARG A 395 -9.60 41.53 -1.23
N LYS A 396 -8.86 41.19 -0.15
CA LYS A 396 -8.34 42.00 1.01
C LYS A 396 -9.29 42.11 2.21
N SER A 397 -8.85 42.21 3.48
CA SER A 397 -7.57 42.05 4.18
C SER A 397 -7.84 42.26 5.69
N LYS A 398 -7.15 41.50 6.56
CA LYS A 398 -6.74 41.79 7.97
C LYS A 398 -7.69 42.50 8.94
N ARG A 399 -7.95 41.86 10.10
CA ARG A 399 -7.65 42.47 11.42
C ARG A 399 -7.39 41.41 12.49
N SER A 400 -6.42 41.72 13.34
CA SER A 400 -5.81 40.98 14.44
C SER A 400 -6.51 41.19 15.79
N LYS A 401 -6.34 40.22 16.71
CA LYS A 401 -6.26 40.27 18.20
C LYS A 401 -6.36 38.81 18.72
N SER A 402 -5.31 38.13 19.18
CA SER A 402 -4.51 38.18 20.43
C SER A 402 -5.09 37.41 21.63
N CYS A 403 -4.22 36.61 22.26
CA CYS A 403 -4.34 35.84 23.53
C CYS A 403 -5.13 34.51 23.46
N SER A 404 -4.76 33.39 24.09
CA SER A 404 -3.61 33.00 24.93
C SER A 404 -3.64 31.46 25.11
N SER A 405 -2.50 30.90 25.51
CA SER A 405 -2.16 29.53 25.94
C SER A 405 -3.22 28.69 26.69
N GLY A 406 -3.13 27.36 26.52
CA GLY A 406 -3.68 26.30 27.39
C GLY A 406 -3.64 24.94 26.66
N THR A 407 -2.59 24.13 26.75
CA THR A 407 -2.18 23.19 27.82
C THR A 407 -3.24 22.12 28.14
N LEU A 408 -2.87 20.87 27.85
CA LEU A 408 -3.57 19.61 28.19
C LEU A 408 -3.64 19.40 29.71
N PRO A 409 -4.58 18.58 30.20
CA PRO A 409 -4.29 17.80 31.40
C PRO A 409 -4.63 16.30 31.27
N PHE A 410 -3.64 15.47 31.58
CA PHE A 410 -3.83 14.14 32.16
C PHE A 410 -4.26 14.33 33.63
N ALA A 411 -5.31 13.62 34.05
CA ALA A 411 -5.82 13.66 35.40
C ALA A 411 -4.97 12.80 36.35
N LEU A 412 -4.37 13.45 37.35
CA LEU A 412 -3.91 12.87 38.60
C LEU A 412 -5.10 12.89 39.58
N GLY A 413 -5.38 11.75 40.19
CA GLY A 413 -6.22 11.67 41.38
C GLY A 413 -5.33 11.36 42.58
N ASP A 414 -5.00 12.39 43.36
CA ASP A 414 -4.49 12.26 44.71
C ASP A 414 -5.61 11.78 45.63
N ASN A 415 -5.31 10.79 46.47
CA ASN A 415 -6.11 10.50 47.66
C ASN A 415 -5.14 10.18 48.81
N ALA A 416 -4.80 11.20 49.58
CA ALA A 416 -4.17 11.07 50.88
C ALA A 416 -4.82 12.07 51.84
N ALA A 417 -5.82 11.60 52.57
CA ALA A 417 -6.33 12.24 53.77
C ALA A 417 -6.84 11.17 54.72
N GLY A 418 -6.24 11.09 55.92
CA GLY A 418 -6.96 10.57 57.08
C GLY A 418 -6.19 9.66 58.04
N ARG A 419 -5.51 10.32 58.98
CA ARG A 419 -5.31 9.94 60.40
C ARG A 419 -4.28 8.87 60.76
#